data_AF-A0A9E4ZHF8-F1
#
_entry.id   AF-A0A9E4ZHF8-F1
#
_cell.length_a   1.000
_cell.length_b   1.000
_cell.length_c   1.000
_cell.angle_alpha   90.00
_cell.angle_beta   90.00
_cell.angle_gamma   90.00
#
_symmetry.space_group_name_H-M   'P 1'
#
loop_
_entity.id
_entity.type
_entity.pdbx_description
1 polymer ?
#
loop_
_entity_poly.entity_id
_entity_poly.type
_entity_poly.pdbx_seq_one_letter_code
_entity_poly.pdbx_strand_id
1 'polypeptide(L)'
;MTINISDETNSLLKDNGFRIEEIQEIIESAESSGNKLKDADGEVFIARGDSDNLTTYAVYSPLANGAFELKSAYAHKMKVAGLTGGSFGEVEYDDESGWTCHKCNEEAVDRNVDMFYLDVSRPGPGIVCPKCGDIYITQGVTKTLKTAESILEEKRA
;
A
#
# COMPACT_ATOMS: atom_id res chain seq x y z
N MET A 1 0.07 16.93 12.32
CA MET A 1 1.42 16.36 12.12
C MET A 1 2.25 17.26 11.19
N THR A 2 3.59 17.20 11.19
CA THR A 2 4.43 17.90 10.19
C THR A 2 5.03 16.88 9.23
N ILE A 3 4.79 17.05 7.93
CA ILE A 3 5.38 16.21 6.87
C ILE A 3 6.30 17.04 5.99
N ASN A 4 7.57 16.65 5.95
CA ASN A 4 8.57 17.17 5.04
C ASN A 4 8.43 16.46 3.69
N ILE A 5 8.28 17.25 2.64
CA ILE A 5 8.10 16.77 1.27
C ILE A 5 9.13 17.49 0.41
N SER A 6 9.98 16.74 -0.30
CA SER A 6 10.90 17.31 -1.27
C SER A 6 10.15 17.87 -2.47
N ASP A 7 10.77 18.78 -3.24
CA ASP A 7 10.15 19.33 -4.45
C ASP A 7 9.82 18.25 -5.49
N GLU A 8 10.65 17.21 -5.57
CA GLU A 8 10.43 16.04 -6.43
C GLU A 8 9.18 15.25 -6.02
N THR A 9 9.06 14.93 -4.72
CA THR A 9 7.88 14.22 -4.20
C THR A 9 6.62 15.07 -4.32
N ASN A 10 6.71 16.39 -4.07
CA ASN A 10 5.57 17.30 -4.22
C ASN A 10 5.08 17.37 -5.68
N SER A 11 6.00 17.32 -6.64
CA SER A 11 5.66 17.26 -8.07
C SER A 11 4.98 15.92 -8.41
N LEU A 12 5.53 14.80 -7.92
CA LEU A 12 4.91 13.48 -8.08
C LEU A 12 3.49 13.40 -7.49
N LEU A 13 3.28 13.99 -6.32
CA LEU A 13 1.94 14.05 -5.71
C LEU A 13 0.96 14.79 -6.63
N LYS A 14 1.34 15.97 -7.12
CA LYS A 14 0.52 16.77 -8.03
C LYS A 14 0.23 16.05 -9.34
N ASP A 15 1.23 15.43 -9.94
CA ASP A 15 1.09 14.69 -11.20
C ASP A 15 0.17 13.48 -11.05
N ASN A 16 0.16 12.85 -9.88
CA ASN A 16 -0.74 11.74 -9.57
C ASN A 16 -2.08 12.18 -8.96
N GLY A 17 -2.32 13.49 -8.82
CA GLY A 17 -3.57 14.05 -8.29
C GLY A 17 -3.76 13.89 -6.78
N PHE A 18 -2.70 13.60 -6.02
CA PHE A 18 -2.76 13.47 -4.57
C PHE A 18 -2.79 14.84 -3.89
N ARG A 19 -3.65 14.97 -2.88
CA ARG A 19 -3.62 16.10 -1.95
C ARG A 19 -2.72 15.77 -0.78
N ILE A 20 -1.90 16.73 -0.36
CA ILE A 20 -0.99 16.55 0.78
C ILE A 20 -1.79 16.24 2.06
N GLU A 21 -2.95 16.87 2.23
CA GLU A 21 -3.85 16.64 3.37
C GLU A 21 -4.30 15.18 3.46
N GLU A 22 -4.64 14.55 2.33
CA GLU A 22 -5.04 13.14 2.29
C GLU A 22 -3.88 12.22 2.71
N ILE A 23 -2.66 12.51 2.24
CA ILE A 23 -1.47 11.76 2.65
C ILE A 23 -1.18 11.93 4.14
N GLN A 24 -1.40 13.13 4.69
CA GLN A 24 -1.29 13.39 6.12
C GLN A 24 -2.29 12.57 6.92
N GLU A 25 -3.55 12.54 6.51
CA GLU A 25 -4.60 11.75 7.18
C GLU A 25 -4.28 10.24 7.15
N ILE A 26 -3.76 9.73 6.04
CA ILE A 26 -3.36 8.33 5.90
C ILE A 26 -2.23 7.98 6.88
N ILE A 27 -1.21 8.84 6.97
CA ILE A 27 -0.09 8.62 7.89
C ILE A 27 -0.56 8.75 9.34
N GLU A 28 -1.35 9.76 9.68
CA GLU A 28 -1.92 9.94 11.03
C GLU A 28 -2.78 8.75 11.46
N SER A 29 -3.63 8.25 10.57
CA SER A 29 -4.44 7.05 10.80
C SER A 29 -3.57 5.82 11.04
N ALA A 30 -2.52 5.64 10.26
CA ALA A 30 -1.59 4.51 10.38
C ALA A 30 -0.75 4.57 11.67
N GLU A 31 -0.31 5.76 12.07
CA GLU A 31 0.39 5.99 13.34
C GLU A 31 -0.52 5.75 14.55
N SER A 32 -1.79 6.18 14.48
CA SER A 32 -2.77 6.00 15.56
C SER A 32 -3.25 4.56 15.70
N SER A 33 -3.50 3.87 14.59
CA SER A 33 -4.02 2.48 14.58
C SER A 33 -2.93 1.41 14.64
N GLY A 34 -1.69 1.76 14.29
CA GLY A 34 -0.60 0.82 14.08
C GLY A 34 -0.70 0.02 12.77
N ASN A 35 -1.73 0.25 11.94
CA ASN A 35 -1.93 -0.44 10.66
C ASN A 35 -0.95 0.11 9.59
N LYS A 36 0.32 -0.25 9.72
CA LYS A 36 1.39 0.07 8.76
C LYS A 36 2.35 -1.09 8.62
N LEU A 37 3.01 -1.15 7.47
CA LEU A 37 4.20 -1.98 7.31
C LEU A 37 5.44 -1.17 7.70
N LYS A 38 6.44 -1.86 8.23
CA LYS A 38 7.75 -1.35 8.57
C LYS A 38 8.78 -2.16 7.78
N ASP A 39 9.77 -1.53 7.19
CA ASP A 39 10.88 -2.24 6.54
C ASP A 39 11.74 -3.01 7.56
N ALA A 40 12.66 -3.83 7.06
CA ALA A 40 13.59 -4.62 7.87
C ALA A 40 14.45 -3.74 8.80
N ASP A 41 14.90 -2.58 8.31
CA ASP A 41 15.74 -1.64 9.07
C ASP A 41 14.96 -0.83 10.11
N GLY A 42 13.64 -0.74 9.98
CA GLY A 42 12.77 0.03 10.87
C GLY A 42 12.72 1.52 10.60
N GLU A 43 13.24 1.96 9.45
CA GLU A 43 13.37 3.37 9.07
C GLU A 43 12.29 3.79 8.07
N VAL A 44 11.70 2.85 7.32
CA VAL A 44 10.68 3.12 6.30
C VAL A 44 9.37 2.46 6.67
N PHE A 45 8.29 3.20 6.51
CA PHE A 45 6.93 2.74 6.77
C PHE A 45 6.06 2.89 5.54
N ILE A 46 5.09 1.98 5.40
CA ILE A 46 4.00 2.07 4.42
C ILE A 46 2.69 2.21 5.19
N ALA A 47 2.03 3.35 5.02
CA ALA A 47 0.65 3.54 5.44
C ALA A 47 -0.29 3.28 4.26
N ARG A 48 -1.49 2.76 4.55
CA ARG A 48 -2.55 2.50 3.57
C ARG A 48 -3.80 3.29 3.96
N GLY A 49 -4.39 3.96 2.98
CA GLY A 49 -5.71 4.57 3.05
C GLY A 49 -6.64 3.93 2.04
N ASP A 50 -7.78 3.45 2.50
CA ASP A 50 -8.83 2.88 1.66
C ASP A 50 -9.97 3.89 1.50
N SER A 51 -10.31 4.21 0.26
CA SER A 51 -11.52 4.95 -0.10
C SER A 51 -12.39 4.11 -1.05
N ASP A 52 -13.62 4.54 -1.33
CA ASP A 52 -14.61 3.74 -2.07
C ASP A 52 -14.09 3.14 -3.39
N ASN A 53 -13.25 3.87 -4.13
CA ASN A 53 -12.73 3.45 -5.44
C ASN A 53 -11.22 3.66 -5.61
N LEU A 54 -10.50 3.95 -4.53
CA LEU A 54 -9.07 4.24 -4.58
C LEU A 54 -8.40 3.77 -3.29
N THR A 55 -7.38 2.94 -3.44
CA THR A 55 -6.49 2.57 -2.35
C THR A 55 -5.19 3.33 -2.52
N THR A 56 -4.88 4.20 -1.56
CA THR A 56 -3.71 5.08 -1.55
C THR A 56 -2.69 4.58 -0.54
N TYR A 57 -1.41 4.67 -0.89
CA TYR A 57 -0.29 4.28 -0.04
C TYR A 57 0.68 5.44 0.09
N ALA A 58 1.16 5.64 1.31
CA ALA A 58 2.20 6.62 1.62
C ALA A 58 3.42 5.89 2.17
N VAL A 59 4.58 6.11 1.54
CA VAL A 59 5.88 5.62 1.98
C VAL A 59 6.61 6.76 2.66
N TYR A 60 6.95 6.60 3.92
CA TYR A 60 7.51 7.68 4.72
C TYR A 60 8.51 7.17 5.76
N SER A 61 9.33 8.09 6.28
CA SER A 61 10.30 7.83 7.33
C SER A 61 10.13 8.84 8.47
N PRO A 62 10.15 8.42 9.74
CA PRO A 62 10.16 9.33 10.87
C PRO A 62 11.50 10.07 10.95
N LEU A 63 11.46 11.35 11.31
CA LEU A 63 12.62 12.20 11.55
C LEU A 63 12.82 12.43 13.05
N ALA A 64 14.07 12.70 13.45
CA ALA A 64 14.45 12.87 14.86
C ALA A 64 13.72 14.03 15.59
N ASN A 65 13.17 14.98 14.84
CA ASN A 65 12.40 16.11 15.36
C ASN A 65 10.90 15.80 15.52
N GLY A 66 10.46 14.56 15.29
CA GLY A 66 9.05 14.16 15.35
C GLY A 66 8.23 14.54 14.10
N ALA A 67 8.88 15.08 13.06
CA ALA A 67 8.27 15.20 11.74
C ALA A 67 8.44 13.88 10.95
N PHE A 68 7.77 13.78 9.81
CA PHE A 68 7.91 12.65 8.89
C PHE A 68 8.41 13.14 7.55
N GLU A 69 9.29 12.39 6.89
CA GLU A 69 9.68 12.62 5.51
C GLU A 69 8.86 11.72 4.59
N LEU A 70 8.14 12.31 3.64
CA LEU A 70 7.44 11.55 2.62
C LEU A 70 8.40 11.18 1.48
N LYS A 71 8.64 9.88 1.33
CA LYS A 71 9.50 9.32 0.28
C LYS A 71 8.73 9.11 -1.02
N SER A 72 7.51 8.60 -0.94
CA SER A 72 6.67 8.39 -2.12
C SER A 72 5.19 8.24 -1.75
N ALA A 73 4.31 8.43 -2.72
CA ALA A 73 2.91 8.03 -2.62
C ALA A 73 2.43 7.44 -3.95
N TYR A 74 1.56 6.45 -3.86
CA TYR A 74 1.00 5.77 -5.02
C TYR A 74 -0.39 5.24 -4.71
N ALA A 75 -1.19 4.99 -5.73
CA ALA A 75 -2.54 4.47 -5.58
C ALA A 75 -2.97 3.64 -6.78
N HIS A 76 -3.95 2.79 -6.55
CA HIS A 76 -4.66 2.00 -7.55
C HIS A 76 -6.16 2.01 -7.26
N LYS A 77 -6.98 1.78 -8.28
CA LYS A 77 -8.44 1.70 -8.17
C LYS A 77 -8.95 0.29 -7.92
N MET A 78 -8.09 -0.72 -8.03
CA MET A 78 -8.50 -2.10 -7.78
C MET A 78 -8.77 -2.33 -6.28
N LYS A 79 -9.95 -2.86 -5.95
CA LYS A 79 -10.32 -3.21 -4.57
C LYS A 79 -9.72 -4.55 -4.20
N VAL A 80 -8.92 -4.60 -3.15
CA VAL A 80 -8.35 -5.84 -2.61
C VAL A 80 -9.45 -6.58 -1.83
N ALA A 81 -9.78 -7.81 -2.25
CA ALA A 81 -10.82 -8.61 -1.59
C ALA A 81 -10.25 -9.58 -0.55
N GLY A 82 -9.02 -10.05 -0.72
CA GLY A 82 -8.39 -11.02 0.17
C GLY A 82 -7.32 -11.84 -0.54
N LEU A 83 -6.79 -12.85 0.15
CA LEU A 83 -5.86 -13.81 -0.44
C LEU A 83 -6.51 -14.62 -1.55
N THR A 84 -5.78 -14.83 -2.65
CA THR A 84 -6.18 -15.77 -3.69
C THR A 84 -6.25 -17.18 -3.10
N GLY A 85 -7.42 -17.81 -3.18
CA GLY A 85 -7.68 -19.11 -2.52
C GLY A 85 -8.25 -19.00 -1.09
N GLY A 86 -8.50 -17.78 -0.61
CA GLY A 86 -9.38 -17.48 0.53
C GLY A 86 -8.74 -17.51 1.92
N SER A 87 -7.74 -18.34 2.18
CA SER A 87 -7.08 -18.40 3.50
C SER A 87 -5.57 -18.51 3.38
N PHE A 88 -4.87 -18.08 4.43
CA PHE A 88 -3.45 -18.40 4.63
C PHE A 88 -3.32 -19.91 4.81
N GLY A 89 -3.15 -20.62 3.69
CA GLY A 89 -2.75 -22.02 3.70
C GLY A 89 -1.26 -22.14 3.98
N GLU A 90 -0.86 -23.26 4.57
CA GLU A 90 0.56 -23.66 4.57
C GLU A 90 1.02 -23.77 3.12
N VAL A 91 2.01 -22.95 2.76
CA VAL A 91 2.76 -23.11 1.52
C VAL A 91 4.14 -23.66 1.87
N GLU A 92 4.74 -24.36 0.93
CA GLU A 92 6.07 -24.96 1.15
C GLU A 92 7.16 -23.89 1.32
N TYR A 93 6.96 -22.71 0.72
CA TYR A 93 7.86 -21.55 0.82
C TYR A 93 7.08 -20.24 0.78
N ASP A 94 7.37 -19.40 1.77
CA ASP A 94 6.97 -18.01 1.82
C ASP A 94 8.07 -17.14 1.21
N ASP A 95 7.74 -16.32 0.20
CA ASP A 95 8.68 -15.33 -0.31
C ASP A 95 8.83 -14.20 0.73
N GLU A 96 10.07 -13.93 1.15
CA GLU A 96 10.41 -12.86 2.09
C GLU A 96 10.07 -11.50 1.45
N SER A 97 9.09 -10.80 2.02
CA SER A 97 8.71 -9.48 1.49
C SER A 97 9.68 -8.36 1.90
N GLY A 98 10.49 -8.59 2.94
CA GLY A 98 11.32 -7.56 3.59
C GLY A 98 10.53 -6.55 4.44
N TRP A 99 9.24 -6.79 4.66
CA TRP A 99 8.36 -5.94 5.47
C TRP A 99 7.87 -6.69 6.71
N THR A 100 7.69 -5.95 7.80
CA THR A 100 7.12 -6.40 9.06
C THR A 100 5.84 -5.62 9.33
N CYS A 101 4.77 -6.30 9.73
CA CYS A 101 3.56 -5.63 10.17
C CYS A 101 3.80 -4.95 11.52
N HIS A 102 3.65 -3.63 11.59
CA HIS A 102 3.93 -2.87 12.80
C HIS A 102 2.98 -3.20 13.96
N LYS A 103 1.71 -3.52 13.65
CA LYS A 103 0.69 -3.89 14.63
C LYS A 103 0.91 -5.27 15.24
N CYS A 104 1.30 -6.23 14.41
CA CYS A 104 1.43 -7.64 14.80
C CYS A 104 2.85 -8.01 15.24
N ASN A 105 3.83 -7.21 14.82
CA ASN A 105 5.27 -7.48 14.91
C ASN A 105 5.65 -8.84 14.33
N GLU A 106 5.01 -9.21 13.22
CA GLU A 106 5.27 -10.42 12.44
C GLU A 106 5.78 -10.02 11.06
N GLU A 107 6.66 -10.84 10.50
CA GLU A 107 7.12 -10.69 9.12
C GLU A 107 5.93 -10.86 8.18
N ALA A 108 5.76 -9.88 7.29
CA ALA A 108 4.79 -9.95 6.23
C ALA A 108 5.39 -10.73 5.06
N VAL A 109 4.54 -11.40 4.31
CA VAL A 109 4.96 -12.33 3.26
C VAL A 109 4.32 -11.97 1.94
N ASP A 110 5.01 -12.25 0.85
CA ASP A 110 4.46 -12.01 -0.48
C ASP A 110 3.48 -13.12 -0.87
N ARG A 111 2.26 -12.70 -1.23
CA ARG A 111 1.17 -13.59 -1.66
C ARG A 111 0.36 -12.99 -2.78
N ASN A 112 -0.29 -13.87 -3.54
CA ASN A 112 -1.31 -13.43 -4.47
C ASN A 112 -2.60 -13.09 -3.72
N VAL A 113 -3.16 -11.93 -4.06
CA VAL A 113 -4.41 -11.43 -3.53
C VAL A 113 -5.37 -11.16 -4.68
N ASP A 114 -6.64 -11.48 -4.47
CA ASP A 114 -7.69 -11.23 -5.44
C ASP A 114 -8.08 -9.76 -5.38
N MET A 115 -7.93 -9.08 -6.51
CA MET A 115 -8.30 -7.67 -6.67
C MET A 115 -9.45 -7.55 -7.67
N PHE A 116 -10.36 -6.61 -7.44
CA PHE A 116 -11.54 -6.41 -8.27
C PHE A 116 -11.61 -4.98 -8.77
N TYR A 117 -11.85 -4.82 -10.07
CA TYR A 117 -12.17 -3.53 -10.67
C TYR A 117 -13.18 -3.73 -11.80
N LEU A 118 -14.25 -2.94 -11.81
CA LEU A 118 -15.32 -3.04 -12.81
C LEU A 118 -15.79 -4.51 -12.98
N ASP A 119 -16.16 -5.18 -11.90
CA ASP A 119 -16.60 -6.59 -11.84
C ASP A 119 -15.60 -7.63 -12.40
N VAL A 120 -14.39 -7.21 -12.76
CA VAL A 120 -13.32 -8.11 -13.22
C VAL A 120 -12.40 -8.38 -12.05
N SER A 121 -12.28 -9.67 -11.71
CA SER A 121 -11.31 -10.14 -10.73
C SER A 121 -9.97 -10.45 -11.42
N ARG A 122 -8.87 -9.97 -10.83
CA ARG A 122 -7.51 -10.34 -11.19
C ARG A 122 -6.70 -10.62 -9.94
N PRO A 123 -6.03 -11.79 -9.86
CA PRO A 123 -5.03 -12.00 -8.82
C PRO A 123 -3.81 -11.12 -9.11
N GLY A 124 -3.21 -10.57 -8.07
CA GLY A 124 -1.95 -9.84 -8.16
C GLY A 124 -1.13 -9.99 -6.89
N PRO A 125 0.19 -9.75 -6.96
CA PRO A 125 1.06 -9.82 -5.80
C PRO A 125 0.74 -8.72 -4.80
N GLY A 126 0.69 -9.09 -3.52
CA GLY A 126 0.53 -8.21 -2.38
C GLY A 126 1.32 -8.74 -1.18
N ILE A 127 1.75 -7.81 -0.34
CA ILE A 127 2.39 -8.09 0.95
C ILE A 127 1.29 -8.32 1.96
N VAL A 128 1.30 -9.46 2.63
CA VAL A 128 0.22 -9.84 3.55
C VAL A 128 0.78 -10.21 4.91
N CYS A 129 0.20 -9.65 5.97
CA CYS A 129 0.53 -10.09 7.32
C CYS A 129 -0.20 -11.42 7.64
N PRO A 130 0.52 -12.49 8.01
CA PRO A 130 -0.09 -13.79 8.32
C PRO A 130 -1.00 -13.78 9.56
N LYS A 131 -0.83 -12.80 10.45
CA LYS A 131 -1.51 -12.76 11.75
C LYS A 131 -2.78 -11.91 11.78
N CYS A 132 -2.75 -10.72 11.16
CA CYS A 132 -3.94 -9.87 11.06
C CYS A 132 -4.64 -9.92 9.69
N GLY A 133 -3.99 -10.47 8.66
CA GLY A 133 -4.52 -10.50 7.31
C GLY A 133 -4.51 -9.15 6.58
N ASP A 134 -3.80 -8.14 7.12
CA ASP A 134 -3.65 -6.87 6.41
C ASP A 134 -2.84 -7.06 5.13
N ILE A 135 -3.36 -6.50 4.02
CA ILE A 135 -2.78 -6.60 2.69
C ILE A 135 -2.31 -5.24 2.21
N TYR A 136 -1.10 -5.16 1.66
CA TYR A 136 -0.53 -3.98 1.06
C TYR A 136 -0.03 -4.29 -0.34
N ILE A 137 -0.20 -3.36 -1.28
CA ILE A 137 0.32 -3.50 -2.63
C ILE A 137 1.57 -2.64 -2.76
N THR A 138 2.63 -3.16 -3.38
CA THR A 138 3.86 -2.39 -3.56
C THR A 138 3.75 -1.41 -4.74
N GLN A 139 4.60 -0.39 -4.72
CA GLN A 139 4.66 0.61 -5.79
C GLN A 139 4.96 -0.02 -7.17
N GLY A 140 5.80 -1.06 -7.22
CA GLY A 140 6.15 -1.76 -8.46
C GLY A 140 4.92 -2.39 -9.12
N VAL A 141 4.06 -3.01 -8.33
CA VAL A 141 2.83 -3.67 -8.79
C VAL A 141 1.79 -2.65 -9.23
N THR A 142 1.71 -1.51 -8.52
CA THR A 142 0.77 -0.42 -8.82
C THR A 142 0.88 0.09 -10.26
N LYS A 143 2.08 0.10 -10.86
CA LYS A 143 2.25 0.48 -12.28
C LYS A 143 1.50 -0.47 -13.21
N THR A 144 1.60 -1.77 -12.96
CA THR A 144 0.89 -2.81 -13.72
C THR A 144 -0.62 -2.71 -13.52
N LEU A 145 -1.07 -2.42 -12.29
CA LEU A 145 -2.49 -2.23 -11.99
C LEU A 145 -3.07 -1.04 -12.77
N LYS A 146 -2.36 0.10 -12.80
CA LYS A 146 -2.79 1.27 -13.59
C LYS A 146 -2.96 0.93 -15.08
N THR A 147 -2.04 0.16 -15.66
CA THR A 147 -2.18 -0.29 -17.07
C THR A 147 -3.41 -1.20 -17.24
N ALA A 148 -3.63 -2.14 -16.31
CA ALA A 148 -4.80 -3.01 -16.35
C ALA A 148 -6.11 -2.22 -16.21
N GLU A 149 -6.15 -1.23 -15.32
CA GLU A 149 -7.27 -0.31 -15.13
C GLU A 149 -7.61 0.44 -16.43
N SER A 150 -6.61 1.03 -17.10
CA SER A 150 -6.82 1.73 -18.37
C SER A 150 -7.41 0.82 -19.44
N ILE A 151 -6.89 -0.40 -19.59
CA ILE A 151 -7.41 -1.37 -20.57
C ILE A 151 -8.86 -1.77 -20.24
N LEU A 152 -9.20 -1.92 -18.97
CA LEU A 152 -10.56 -2.26 -18.53
C LEU A 152 -11.54 -1.11 -18.76
N GLU A 153 -11.11 0.12 -18.52
CA GLU A 153 -11.88 1.33 -18.80
C GLU A 153 -12.14 1.49 -20.30
N GLU A 154 -11.12 1.32 -21.15
CA GLU A 154 -11.25 1.39 -22.61
C GLU A 154 -12.21 0.32 -23.17
N LYS A 155 -12.26 -0.87 -22.57
CA LYS A 155 -13.16 -1.95 -23.01
C LYS A 155 -14.61 -1.77 -22.57
N ARG A 156 -14.87 -0.92 -21.58
CA ARG A 156 -16.22 -0.62 -21.08
C ARG A 156 -16.75 0.75 -21.58
N ALA A 157 -15.90 1.58 -22.20
CA ALA A 157 -16.27 2.81 -22.90
C ALA A 157 -16.84 2.54 -24.30
#